data_AF-B6AXZ6-F1
#
_entry.id   AF-B6AXZ6-F1
#
_cell.length_a   1.000
_cell.length_b   1.000
_cell.length_c   1.000
_cell.angle_alpha   90.00
_cell.angle_beta   90.00
_cell.angle_gamma   90.00
#
_symmetry.space_group_name_H-M   'P 1'
#
loop_
_entity.id
_entity.type
_entity.pdbx_description
1 polymer ?
#
loop_
_entity_poly.entity_id
_entity_poly.type
_entity_poly.pdbx_seq_one_letter_code
_entity_poly.pdbx_strand_id
1 'polypeptide(L)' 'MWRIIKWLIYLAILAALALIAYAYLGPFFGADFSAPLQEIRVPVDLYGRD' A
#
# COMPACT_ATOMS: atom_id res chain seq x y z
N MET A 1 -5.95 -7.06 35.75
CA MET A 1 -6.17 -7.08 34.28
C MET A 1 -5.39 -6.00 33.52
N TRP A 2 -5.15 -4.84 34.12
CA TRP A 2 -4.37 -3.73 33.53
C TRP A 2 -2.98 -4.10 32.96
N ARG A 3 -2.26 -5.04 33.60
CA ARG A 3 -0.98 -5.55 33.10
C ARG A 3 -1.09 -6.21 31.72
N ILE A 4 -2.14 -7.00 31.47
CA ILE A 4 -2.34 -7.69 30.19
C ILE A 4 -2.70 -6.68 29.10
N ILE A 5 -3.58 -5.73 29.43
CA ILE A 5 -4.00 -4.66 28.49
C ILE A 5 -2.79 -3.85 28.02
N LYS A 6 -1.87 -3.48 28.94
CA LYS A 6 -0.63 -2.79 28.58
C LYS A 6 0.21 -3.59 27.57
N TRP A 7 0.36 -4.90 27.77
CA TRP A 7 1.06 -5.77 26.82
C TRP A 7 0.36 -5.87 25.46
N LEU A 8 -0.97 -5.95 25.44
CA LEU A 8 -1.74 -5.97 24.20
C LEU A 8 -1.54 -4.68 23.40
N ILE A 9 -1.45 -3.52 24.05
CA ILE A 9 -1.15 -2.24 23.37
C ILE A 9 0.25 -2.28 22.75
N TYR A 10 1.27 -2.76 23.49
CA TYR A 10 2.62 -2.88 22.92
C TYR A 10 2.67 -3.84 21.73
N LEU A 11 1.98 -4.97 21.80
CA LEU A 11 1.89 -5.92 20.70
C LEU A 11 1.15 -5.35 19.50
N ALA A 12 0.07 -4.59 19.71
CA ALA A 12 -0.66 -3.93 18.63
C ALA A 12 0.22 -2.90 17.91
N ILE A 13 0.98 -2.11 18.66
CA ILE A 13 1.96 -1.16 18.08
C ILE A 13 3.02 -1.92 17.29
N LEU A 14 3.57 -3.01 17.84
CA LEU A 14 4.59 -3.81 17.18
C LEU A 14 4.07 -4.47 15.89
N ALA A 15 2.82 -4.95 15.91
CA ALA A 15 2.16 -5.47 14.71
C ALA A 15 1.96 -4.37 13.64
N ALA A 16 1.55 -3.17 14.04
CA ALA A 16 1.43 -2.04 13.13
C ALA A 16 2.77 -1.66 12.50
N LEU A 17 3.85 -1.62 13.30
CA LEU A 17 5.21 -1.37 12.81
C LEU A 17 5.67 -2.46 11.84
N ALA A 18 5.37 -3.73 12.11
CA ALA A 18 5.69 -4.83 11.21
C ALA A 18 4.96 -4.71 9.86
N LEU A 19 3.68 -4.31 9.87
CA LEU A 19 2.92 -4.05 8.65
C LEU A 19 3.50 -2.87 7.85
N ILE A 20 3.88 -1.78 8.52
CA ILE A 20 4.54 -0.64 7.88
C ILE A 20 5.86 -1.09 7.24
N ALA A 21 6.71 -1.80 7.99
CA ALA A 21 7.98 -2.31 7.47
C ALA A 21 7.76 -3.22 6.24
N TYR A 22 6.76 -4.10 6.29
CA TYR A 22 6.40 -4.95 5.17
C TYR A 22 5.87 -4.17 3.95
N ALA A 23 5.15 -3.05 4.14
CA ALA A 23 4.73 -2.23 3.02
C ALA A 23 5.94 -1.58 2.28
N TYR A 24 6.99 -1.21 3.01
CA TYR A 24 8.21 -0.64 2.42
C TYR A 24 9.15 -1.70 1.84
N LEU A 25 9.27 -2.85 2.52
CA LEU A 25 10.18 -3.93 2.12
C LEU A 25 9.52 -4.97 1.21
N GLY A 26 8.19 -4.94 1.07
CA GLY A 26 7.39 -5.91 0.33
C GLY A 26 7.87 -6.21 -1.09
N PRO A 27 8.31 -5.22 -1.88
CA PRO A 27 8.87 -5.47 -3.21
C PRO A 27 10.10 -6.41 -3.19
N PHE A 28 10.92 -6.40 -2.13
CA PHE A 28 12.06 -7.31 -1.98
C PHE A 28 11.63 -8.76 -1.68
N PHE A 29 10.41 -8.95 -1.18
CA PHE A 29 9.81 -10.26 -0.91
C PHE A 29 8.82 -10.71 -2.01
N GLY A 30 8.75 -9.99 -3.13
CA GLY A 30 7.87 -10.31 -4.26
C GLY A 30 6.41 -9.87 -4.08
N ALA A 31 6.12 -9.01 -3.10
CA ALA A 31 4.81 -8.38 -2.99
C ALA A 31 4.74 -7.16 -3.92
N ASP A 32 3.75 -7.14 -4.80
CA ASP A 32 3.43 -5.98 -5.64
C ASP A 32 2.13 -5.34 -5.16
N PHE A 33 2.24 -4.10 -4.68
CA PHE A 33 1.11 -3.30 -4.21
C PHE A 33 0.73 -2.20 -5.21
N SER A 34 1.35 -2.18 -6.39
CA SER A 34 1.08 -1.20 -7.43
C SER A 34 -0.30 -1.44 -8.05
N ALA A 35 -0.99 -0.36 -8.41
CA ALA A 35 -2.20 -0.50 -9.20
C ALA A 35 -1.85 -1.10 -10.58
N PRO A 36 -2.71 -1.97 -11.14
CA PRO A 36 -2.53 -2.47 -12.50
C PRO A 36 -2.41 -1.29 -13.47
N LEU A 37 -1.27 -1.20 -14.16
CA LEU A 37 -1.08 -0.17 -15.17
C LEU A 37 -1.83 -0.58 -16.44
N GLN A 38 -2.88 0.17 -16.77
CA GLN A 38 -3.58 0.04 -18.05
C GLN A 38 -3.16 1.19 -18.96
N GLU A 39 -2.60 0.85 -20.12
CA GLU A 39 -2.34 1.85 -21.14
C GLU A 39 -3.66 2.24 -21.82
N ILE A 40 -4.02 3.52 -21.72
CA ILE A 40 -5.18 4.10 -22.41
C ILE A 40 -4.67 5.01 -23.51
N ARG A 41 -5.03 4.70 -24.76
CA ARG A 41 -4.72 5.52 -25.93
C ARG A 41 -5.99 6.22 -26.39
N VAL A 42 -6.02 7.54 -26.30
CA VAL A 42 -7.12 8.36 -26.82
C VAL A 42 -6.62 9.10 -28.06
N PRO A 43 -7.30 8.99 -29.21
CA PRO A 43 -6.96 9.79 -30.37
C PRO A 43 -7.21 11.27 -30.05
N VAL A 44 -6.21 12.12 -30.31
CA VAL A 44 -6.35 13.58 -30.19
C VAL A 44 -6.70 14.13 -31.56
N ASP A 45 -7.82 14.86 -31.66
CA ASP A 45 -8.12 15.64 -32.85
C ASP A 45 -7.29 16.93 -32.83
N LEU A 46 -6.42 17.07 -33.82
CA LEU A 46 -5.54 18.23 -33.97
C LEU A 46 -6.18 19.34 -34.82
N TYR A 47 -7.37 19.09 -35.40
CA TYR A 47 -8.02 19.97 -36.36
C TYR A 47 -9.35 20.55 -35.89
N GLY A 48 -9.83 20.18 -34.70
CA GLY A 48 -11.00 20.78 -34.04
C GLY A 48 -12.26 20.76 -34.90
N ARG A 49 -12.79 19.57 -35.21
CA ARG A 49 -14.13 19.46 -35.82
C ARG A 49 -15.13 18.87 -34.84
N ASP A 50 -15.83 19.77 -34.15
CA ASP A 50 -17.14 19.56 -33.53
C ASP A 50 -18.28 19.78 -34.53
#